data_AF-A0A1Y4H944-F1
#
_entry.id   AF-A0A1Y4H944-F1
#
_cell.length_a   1.000
_cell.length_b   1.000
_cell.length_c   1.000
_cell.angle_alpha   90.00
_cell.angle_beta   90.00
_cell.angle_gamma   90.00
#
_symmetry.space_group_name_H-M   'P 1'
#
loop_
_entity.id
_entity.type
_entity.pdbx_description
1 polymer ?
#
loop_
_entity_poly.entity_id
_entity_poly.type
_entity_poly.pdbx_seq_one_letter_code
_entity_poly.pdbx_strand_id
1 'polypeptide(L)'
;MKLFVLICACLLLAGCGDSGAPETSVPAQKNYESIIRETRDPEDTVQIITSPKQDMYGLLELYELDEDMMQQYAISISAKNTQSYAIAIIRPTPDSQEEVYDKLAALVDLQKTAQRDYLPEQYEIACDAKLEIQPGGEVVLVMCEDSEEVYSAICEELEE
;
A
#
# COMPACT_ATOMS: atom_id res chain seq x y z
N MET A 1 -33.61 -35.48 -56.32
CA MET A 1 -34.42 -34.29 -55.99
C MET A 1 -33.85 -33.75 -54.67
N LYS A 2 -33.20 -32.60 -54.53
CA LYS A 2 -33.26 -31.32 -55.23
C LYS A 2 -31.85 -30.77 -55.49
N LEU A 3 -31.76 -30.09 -56.63
CA LEU A 3 -30.69 -29.23 -57.13
C LEU A 3 -30.91 -27.80 -56.62
N PHE A 4 -29.84 -27.04 -56.31
CA PHE A 4 -29.63 -25.57 -56.43
C PHE A 4 -28.38 -25.21 -55.59
N VAL A 5 -27.17 -25.11 -56.15
CA VAL A 5 -26.55 -23.99 -56.91
C VAL A 5 -26.46 -22.68 -56.11
N LEU A 6 -25.23 -22.31 -55.70
CA LEU A 6 -24.61 -20.96 -55.81
C LEU A 6 -23.14 -21.07 -55.29
N ILE A 7 -22.12 -21.31 -56.11
CA ILE A 7 -21.25 -20.32 -56.77
C ILE A 7 -21.12 -18.99 -56.00
N CYS A 8 -19.97 -18.73 -55.40
CA CYS A 8 -19.12 -17.63 -55.87
C CYS A 8 -17.69 -17.77 -55.32
N ALA A 9 -16.73 -17.75 -56.24
CA ALA A 9 -15.32 -17.80 -55.98
C ALA A 9 -14.77 -16.41 -55.62
N CYS A 10 -13.78 -16.44 -54.73
CA CYS A 10 -12.61 -15.57 -54.60
C CYS A 10 -12.72 -14.09 -55.01
N LEU A 11 -12.43 -13.21 -54.05
CA LEU A 11 -11.45 -12.13 -54.25
C LEU A 11 -10.65 -11.92 -52.96
N LEU A 12 -9.35 -12.12 -53.09
CA LEU A 12 -8.31 -11.83 -52.10
C LEU A 12 -8.12 -10.32 -51.99
N LEU A 13 -8.01 -9.81 -50.77
CA LEU A 13 -7.19 -8.64 -50.47
C LEU A 13 -6.20 -9.01 -49.37
N ALA A 14 -4.93 -8.83 -49.71
CA ALA A 14 -3.77 -9.05 -48.88
C ALA A 14 -3.65 -7.99 -47.77
N GLY A 15 -2.98 -8.35 -46.67
CA GLY A 15 -2.46 -7.40 -45.70
C GLY A 15 -1.68 -8.09 -44.58
N CYS A 16 -0.38 -7.82 -44.50
CA CYS A 16 0.66 -8.26 -43.55
C CYS A 16 0.18 -8.37 -42.07
N GLY A 17 0.62 -9.31 -41.25
CA GLY A 17 2.00 -9.66 -40.96
C GLY A 17 2.53 -8.80 -39.81
N ASP A 18 2.30 -9.23 -38.57
CA ASP A 18 3.00 -8.81 -37.34
C ASP A 18 2.70 -9.90 -36.28
N SER A 19 3.61 -10.83 -35.98
CA SER A 19 4.75 -10.71 -35.07
C SER A 19 4.37 -10.18 -33.68
N GLY A 20 4.05 -11.11 -32.78
CA GLY A 20 4.42 -11.06 -31.35
C GLY A 20 3.98 -9.85 -30.52
N ALA A 21 3.08 -10.11 -29.58
CA ALA A 21 3.32 -9.69 -28.20
C ALA A 21 2.90 -10.84 -27.28
N PRO A 22 3.74 -11.30 -26.33
CA PRO A 22 3.18 -11.94 -25.15
C PRO A 22 2.31 -10.88 -24.48
N GLU A 23 1.06 -11.21 -24.18
CA GLU A 23 0.34 -10.45 -23.16
C GLU A 23 1.08 -10.73 -21.86
N THR A 24 2.11 -9.95 -21.59
CA THR A 24 2.67 -9.82 -20.26
C THR A 24 1.52 -9.26 -19.44
N SER A 25 0.78 -10.13 -18.78
CA SER A 25 -0.15 -9.74 -17.73
C SER A 25 0.68 -9.01 -16.69
N VAL A 26 0.75 -7.68 -16.81
CA VAL A 26 1.22 -6.84 -15.72
C VAL A 26 0.30 -7.18 -14.56
N PRO A 27 0.80 -7.73 -13.45
CA PRO A 27 -0.05 -8.00 -12.30
C PRO A 27 -0.78 -6.71 -11.94
N ALA A 28 -2.08 -6.82 -11.66
CA ALA A 28 -2.90 -5.66 -11.32
C ALA A 28 -2.23 -4.91 -10.17
N GLN A 29 -2.04 -3.60 -10.33
CA GLN A 29 -1.46 -2.77 -9.27
C GLN A 29 -2.39 -2.83 -8.05
N LYS A 30 -1.88 -3.34 -6.92
CA LYS A 30 -2.64 -3.46 -5.68
C LYS A 30 -3.12 -2.10 -5.20
N ASN A 31 -4.33 -2.03 -4.65
CA ASN A 31 -4.88 -0.80 -4.11
C ASN A 31 -4.65 -0.72 -2.59
N TYR A 32 -3.53 -0.11 -2.19
CA TYR A 32 -3.15 0.00 -0.78
C TYR A 32 -4.19 0.74 0.09
N GLU A 33 -4.96 1.68 -0.46
CA GLU A 33 -6.02 2.36 0.29
C GLU A 33 -7.14 1.40 0.67
N SER A 34 -7.57 0.57 -0.28
CA SER A 34 -8.58 -0.46 -0.04
C SER A 34 -8.08 -1.47 0.99
N ILE A 35 -6.85 -1.97 0.84
CA ILE A 35 -6.26 -2.93 1.79
C ILE A 35 -6.28 -2.37 3.20
N ILE A 36 -5.79 -1.14 3.43
CA ILE A 36 -5.82 -0.53 4.77
C ILE A 36 -7.25 -0.36 5.27
N ARG A 37 -8.18 0.08 4.42
CA ARG A 37 -9.58 0.31 4.82
C ARG A 37 -10.31 -0.98 5.20
N GLU A 38 -9.98 -2.09 4.56
CA GLU A 38 -10.63 -3.39 4.73
C GLU A 38 -10.04 -4.21 5.88
N THR A 39 -8.76 -3.98 6.21
CA THR A 39 -8.03 -4.74 7.24
C THR A 39 -7.96 -4.05 8.60
N ARG A 40 -8.06 -2.71 8.67
CA ARG A 40 -8.07 -1.98 9.94
C ARG A 40 -9.41 -2.13 10.68
N ASP A 41 -9.44 -1.77 11.95
CA ASP A 41 -10.69 -1.67 12.70
C ASP A 41 -11.63 -0.63 12.04
N PRO A 42 -12.91 -0.96 11.78
CA PRO A 42 -13.86 -0.01 11.17
C PRO A 42 -14.16 1.23 12.03
N GLU A 43 -13.92 1.18 13.35
CA GLU A 43 -14.01 2.33 14.26
C GLU A 43 -12.82 3.29 14.11
N ASP A 44 -11.71 2.84 13.51
CA ASP A 44 -10.61 3.71 13.14
C ASP A 44 -11.00 4.62 11.99
N THR A 45 -11.28 5.88 12.33
CA THR A 45 -11.67 6.93 11.39
C THR A 45 -10.50 7.80 10.93
N VAL A 46 -9.26 7.36 11.21
CA VAL A 46 -8.05 8.06 10.77
C VAL A 46 -8.01 8.09 9.25
N GLN A 47 -7.65 9.26 8.72
CA GLN A 47 -7.59 9.49 7.28
C GLN A 47 -6.48 8.66 6.64
N ILE A 48 -6.77 8.08 5.47
CA ILE A 48 -5.76 7.45 4.61
C ILE A 48 -5.29 8.48 3.58
N ILE A 49 -3.98 8.66 3.50
CA ILE A 49 -3.27 9.58 2.61
C ILE A 49 -2.65 8.74 1.50
N THR A 50 -3.06 8.97 0.26
CA THR A 50 -2.51 8.37 -0.97
C THR A 50 -1.91 9.40 -1.92
N SER A 51 -1.94 10.69 -1.54
CA SER A 51 -1.28 11.79 -2.23
C SER A 51 -1.02 12.95 -1.26
N PRO A 52 -0.04 13.85 -1.51
CA PRO A 52 0.25 14.95 -0.59
C PRO A 52 -0.91 15.93 -0.41
N LYS A 53 -1.82 16.00 -1.40
CA LYS A 53 -3.01 16.85 -1.33
C LYS A 53 -4.00 16.42 -0.26
N GLN A 54 -3.96 15.15 0.14
CA GLN A 54 -4.78 14.61 1.22
C GLN A 54 -4.11 14.83 2.58
N ASP A 55 -2.82 15.12 2.64
CA ASP A 55 -2.10 15.32 3.89
C ASP A 55 -2.41 16.70 4.51
N MET A 56 -3.61 16.83 5.08
CA MET A 56 -4.10 18.08 5.64
C MET A 56 -3.30 18.56 6.86
N TYR A 57 -2.58 17.65 7.53
CA TYR A 57 -1.83 17.93 8.75
C TYR A 57 -0.32 17.98 8.53
N GLY A 58 0.15 17.81 7.29
CA GLY A 58 1.58 17.79 6.97
C GLY A 58 2.32 16.63 7.63
N LEU A 59 1.67 15.49 7.81
CA LEU A 59 2.24 14.30 8.46
C LEU A 59 3.38 13.70 7.64
N LEU A 60 3.30 13.74 6.31
CA LEU A 60 4.38 13.25 5.45
C LEU A 60 5.65 14.07 5.68
N GLU A 61 5.54 15.40 5.66
CA GLU A 61 6.67 16.31 5.94
C GLU A 61 7.16 16.17 7.39
N LEU A 62 6.25 16.07 8.36
CA LEU A 62 6.59 15.93 9.78
C LEU A 62 7.44 14.69 10.06
N TYR A 63 7.19 13.60 9.35
CA TYR A 63 7.92 12.34 9.49
C TYR A 63 8.96 12.11 8.40
N GLU A 64 9.27 13.15 7.62
CA GLU A 64 10.30 13.13 6.57
C GLU A 64 10.07 12.00 5.56
N LEU A 65 8.80 11.74 5.22
CA LEU A 65 8.35 10.80 4.19
C LEU A 65 8.09 11.55 2.88
N ASP A 66 9.15 11.86 2.14
CA ASP A 66 9.07 12.61 0.90
C ASP A 66 8.43 11.79 -0.24
N GLU A 67 7.57 12.43 -1.05
CA GLU A 67 6.83 11.75 -2.13
C GLU A 67 7.77 11.15 -3.19
N ASP A 68 8.94 11.74 -3.42
CA ASP A 68 9.92 11.27 -4.39
C ASP A 68 10.61 9.95 -4.00
N MET A 69 10.55 9.58 -2.72
CA MET A 69 11.00 8.30 -2.20
C MET A 69 10.00 7.16 -2.43
N MET A 70 8.77 7.47 -2.87
CA MET A 70 7.65 6.52 -2.91
C MET A 70 7.03 6.42 -4.31
N GLN A 71 6.92 5.21 -4.84
CA GLN A 71 6.23 4.94 -6.11
C GLN A 71 4.71 4.87 -5.93
N GLN A 72 4.27 4.36 -4.78
CA GLN A 72 2.88 4.23 -4.38
C GLN A 72 2.83 4.15 -2.86
N TYR A 73 1.83 4.76 -2.23
CA TYR A 73 1.63 4.63 -0.80
C TYR A 73 0.17 4.78 -0.39
N ALA A 74 -0.17 4.19 0.74
CA ALA A 74 -1.33 4.54 1.54
C ALA A 74 -0.86 4.63 2.99
N ILE A 75 -1.05 5.79 3.62
CA ILE A 75 -0.54 6.09 4.96
C ILE A 75 -1.68 6.66 5.81
N SER A 76 -1.94 6.06 6.96
CA SER A 76 -2.98 6.44 7.91
C SER A 76 -2.33 6.68 9.26
N ILE A 77 -2.04 7.94 9.60
CA ILE A 77 -1.37 8.32 10.85
C ILE A 77 -2.30 9.24 11.64
N SER A 78 -2.45 8.98 12.95
CA SER A 78 -3.29 9.84 13.78
C SER A 78 -2.64 11.19 14.01
N ALA A 79 -3.38 12.27 13.76
CA ALA A 79 -2.99 13.63 14.12
C ALA A 79 -3.19 13.92 15.63
N LYS A 80 -3.70 12.96 16.41
CA LYS A 80 -3.91 13.11 17.85
C LYS A 80 -2.66 12.66 18.60
N ASN A 81 -2.05 13.56 19.38
CA ASN A 81 -0.87 13.26 20.20
C ASN A 81 -1.12 12.23 21.32
N THR A 82 -2.37 11.86 21.57
CA THR A 82 -2.79 10.90 22.60
C THR A 82 -3.13 9.52 22.03
N GLN A 83 -2.82 9.28 20.76
CA GLN A 83 -3.13 8.03 20.07
C GLN A 83 -1.91 7.54 19.30
N SER A 84 -1.29 6.46 19.76
CA SER A 84 -0.30 5.70 19.00
C SER A 84 -1.01 4.97 17.87
N TYR A 85 -1.09 5.61 16.70
CA TYR A 85 -1.72 5.02 15.54
C TYR A 85 -0.98 5.40 14.25
N ALA A 86 -0.50 4.39 13.54
CA ALA A 86 0.02 4.48 12.19
C ALA A 86 -0.16 3.15 11.45
N ILE A 87 -0.82 3.18 10.30
CA ILE A 87 -0.83 2.07 9.34
C ILE A 87 -0.30 2.61 8.02
N ALA A 88 0.76 2.01 7.48
CA ALA A 88 1.36 2.43 6.22
C ALA A 88 1.70 1.22 5.36
N ILE A 89 1.34 1.29 4.08
CA ILE A 89 1.84 0.42 3.03
C ILE A 89 2.52 1.33 2.02
N ILE A 90 3.83 1.23 1.91
CA ILE A 90 4.64 2.09 1.04
C ILE A 90 5.41 1.21 0.07
N ARG A 91 5.29 1.48 -1.23
CA ARG A 91 6.20 0.98 -2.25
C ARG A 91 7.29 2.02 -2.47
N PRO A 92 8.51 1.84 -1.94
CA PRO A 92 9.57 2.82 -2.12
C PRO A 92 10.11 2.78 -3.55
N THR A 93 10.82 3.83 -3.94
CA THR A 93 11.75 3.73 -5.08
C THR A 93 12.90 2.78 -4.73
N PRO A 94 13.58 2.17 -5.73
CA PRO A 94 14.62 1.17 -5.46
C PRO A 94 15.76 1.65 -4.54
N ASP A 95 16.06 2.95 -4.58
CA ASP A 95 17.17 3.54 -3.83
C ASP A 95 16.76 4.08 -2.44
N SER A 96 15.45 4.11 -2.12
CA SER A 96 14.91 4.70 -0.90
C SER A 96 14.27 3.69 0.06
N GLN A 97 14.35 2.38 -0.21
CA GLN A 97 13.69 1.37 0.65
C GLN A 97 14.21 1.36 2.10
N GLU A 98 15.52 1.39 2.29
CA GLU A 98 16.13 1.46 3.62
C GLU A 98 15.77 2.79 4.31
N GLU A 99 15.80 3.89 3.57
CA GLU A 99 15.46 5.20 4.12
C GLU A 99 13.99 5.27 4.59
N VAL A 100 13.04 4.79 3.79
CA VAL A 100 11.62 4.69 4.18
C VAL A 100 11.47 3.83 5.43
N TYR A 101 12.15 2.68 5.50
CA TYR A 101 12.12 1.82 6.69
C TYR A 101 12.61 2.57 7.93
N ASP A 102 13.74 3.26 7.84
CA ASP A 102 14.32 4.01 8.96
C ASP A 102 13.42 5.15 9.43
N LYS A 103 12.74 5.87 8.51
CA LYS A 103 11.78 6.92 8.89
C LYS A 103 10.59 6.35 9.66
N LEU A 104 10.04 5.22 9.20
CA LEU A 104 8.93 4.56 9.89
C LEU A 104 9.35 3.99 11.24
N ALA A 105 10.56 3.44 11.35
CA ALA A 105 11.13 2.98 12.62
C ALA A 105 11.31 4.14 13.61
N ALA A 106 11.82 5.28 13.13
CA ALA A 106 11.96 6.48 13.94
C ALA A 106 10.61 7.01 14.44
N LEU A 107 9.55 6.95 13.62
CA LEU A 107 8.18 7.27 14.04
C LEU A 107 7.69 6.36 15.17
N VAL A 108 7.93 5.06 15.09
CA VAL A 108 7.57 4.10 16.15
C VAL A 108 8.31 4.43 17.45
N ASP A 109 9.61 4.67 17.38
CA ASP A 109 10.42 4.98 18.56
C ASP A 109 10.07 6.34 19.19
N LEU A 110 9.68 7.31 18.36
CA LEU A 110 9.12 8.57 18.81
C LEU A 110 7.83 8.35 19.62
N GLN A 111 6.91 7.52 19.14
CA GLN A 111 5.68 7.20 19.87
C GLN A 111 5.96 6.47 21.19
N LYS A 112 6.84 5.45 21.19
CA LYS A 112 7.26 4.79 22.44
C LYS A 112 7.80 5.81 23.44
N THR A 113 8.66 6.71 23.00
CA THR A 113 9.23 7.75 23.87
C THR A 113 8.17 8.72 24.39
N ALA A 114 7.27 9.16 23.51
CA ALA A 114 6.23 10.13 23.84
C ALA A 114 5.19 9.57 24.83
N GLN A 115 4.87 8.27 24.73
CA GLN A 115 3.79 7.70 25.53
C GLN A 115 4.25 7.03 26.84
N ARG A 116 5.51 6.59 26.94
CA ARG A 116 6.02 5.76 28.05
C ARG A 116 5.60 6.22 29.45
N ASP A 117 5.71 7.51 29.70
CA ASP A 117 5.51 8.08 31.03
C ASP A 117 4.10 8.70 31.21
N TYR A 118 3.27 8.71 30.14
CA TYR A 118 2.00 9.45 30.10
C TYR A 118 0.77 8.57 29.85
N LEU A 119 0.84 7.68 28.87
CA LEU A 119 -0.28 6.84 28.42
C LEU A 119 0.23 5.39 28.27
N PRO A 120 0.21 4.58 29.36
CA PRO A 120 0.76 3.23 29.34
C PRO A 120 0.18 2.33 28.25
N GLU A 121 -1.13 2.41 28.01
CA GLU A 121 -1.82 1.66 26.95
C GLU A 121 -1.32 2.05 25.56
N GLN A 122 -1.13 3.35 25.30
CA GLN A 122 -0.60 3.84 24.02
C GLN A 122 0.89 3.51 23.84
N TYR A 123 1.63 3.40 24.94
CA TYR A 123 3.00 2.90 24.94
C TYR A 123 3.06 1.42 24.57
N GLU A 124 2.16 0.59 25.10
CA GLU A 124 2.05 -0.83 24.75
C GLU A 124 1.74 -0.99 23.25
N ILE A 125 0.76 -0.25 22.72
CA ILE A 125 0.46 -0.23 21.27
C ILE A 125 1.70 0.11 20.43
N ALA A 126 2.48 1.12 20.84
CA ALA A 126 3.71 1.48 20.13
C ALA A 126 4.81 0.42 20.26
N CYS A 127 4.84 -0.34 21.36
CA CYS A 127 5.78 -1.45 21.55
C CYS A 127 5.43 -2.66 20.68
N ASP A 128 4.15 -2.90 20.46
CA ASP A 128 3.63 -4.01 19.66
C ASP A 128 3.58 -3.70 18.15
N ALA A 129 4.07 -2.52 17.74
CA ALA A 129 4.13 -2.13 16.34
C ALA A 129 4.89 -3.16 15.47
N LYS A 130 4.37 -3.43 14.28
CA LYS A 130 4.96 -4.27 13.24
C LYS A 130 5.56 -3.40 12.15
N LEU A 131 6.81 -3.65 11.80
CA LEU A 131 7.50 -2.91 10.74
C LEU A 131 8.44 -3.84 9.98
N GLU A 132 8.06 -4.19 8.75
CA GLU A 132 8.80 -5.14 7.92
C GLU A 132 8.78 -4.77 6.44
N ILE A 133 9.76 -5.29 5.71
CA ILE A 133 9.83 -5.22 4.25
C ILE A 133 9.23 -6.52 3.69
N GLN A 134 8.16 -6.39 2.93
CA GLN A 134 7.47 -7.52 2.31
C GLN A 134 8.25 -8.11 1.13
N PRO A 135 7.97 -9.37 0.72
CA PRO A 135 8.62 -9.99 -0.44
C PRO A 135 8.45 -9.20 -1.76
N GLY A 136 7.32 -8.49 -1.91
CA GLY A 136 7.08 -7.57 -3.03
C GLY A 136 7.95 -6.31 -2.99
N GLY A 137 8.56 -6.03 -1.84
CA GLY A 137 9.43 -4.89 -1.53
C GLY A 137 8.69 -3.65 -1.02
N GLU A 138 7.41 -3.79 -0.67
CA GLU A 138 6.67 -2.82 0.15
C GLU A 138 7.25 -2.77 1.56
N VAL A 139 7.31 -1.59 2.15
CA VAL A 139 7.54 -1.41 3.58
C VAL A 139 6.18 -1.24 4.24
N VAL A 140 5.89 -2.11 5.22
CA VAL A 140 4.61 -2.14 5.93
C VAL A 140 4.82 -1.80 7.39
N LEU A 141 4.15 -0.77 7.87
CA LEU A 141 4.04 -0.40 9.29
C LEU A 141 2.60 -0.63 9.76
N VAL A 142 2.45 -1.29 10.90
CA VAL A 142 1.18 -1.38 11.64
C VAL A 142 1.45 -1.10 13.12
N MET A 143 0.96 0.02 13.60
CA MET A 143 0.97 0.44 14.99
C MET A 143 -0.45 0.88 15.32
N CYS A 144 -1.26 -0.04 15.84
CA CYS A 144 -2.65 0.17 16.26
C CYS A 144 -3.01 -0.91 17.30
N GLU A 145 -4.23 -0.87 17.83
CA GLU A 145 -4.76 -2.01 18.58
C GLU A 145 -4.78 -3.26 17.68
N ASP A 146 -4.51 -4.44 18.26
CA ASP A 146 -4.44 -5.72 17.55
C ASP A 146 -3.52 -5.73 16.31
N SER A 147 -2.38 -5.02 16.41
CA SER A 147 -1.42 -4.80 15.32
C SER A 147 -0.95 -6.08 14.61
N GLU A 148 -0.83 -7.20 15.31
CA GLU A 148 -0.46 -8.50 14.72
C GLU A 148 -1.52 -9.03 13.75
N GLU A 149 -2.80 -8.91 14.10
CA GLU A 149 -3.91 -9.39 13.27
C GLU A 149 -4.06 -8.51 12.03
N VAL A 150 -4.03 -7.19 12.22
CA VAL A 150 -4.08 -6.21 11.13
C VAL A 150 -2.88 -6.38 10.19
N TYR A 151 -1.67 -6.56 10.73
CA TYR A 151 -0.47 -6.81 9.93
C TYR A 151 -0.59 -8.09 9.11
N SER A 152 -1.04 -9.19 9.73
CA SER A 152 -1.21 -10.46 9.04
C SER A 152 -2.21 -10.35 7.87
N ALA A 153 -3.34 -9.67 8.09
CA ALA A 153 -4.36 -9.44 7.07
C ALA A 153 -3.84 -8.57 5.92
N ILE A 154 -3.07 -7.51 6.22
CA ILE A 154 -2.42 -6.68 5.19
C ILE A 154 -1.45 -7.52 4.35
N CYS A 155 -0.62 -8.35 4.99
CA CYS A 155 0.34 -9.18 4.28
C CYS A 155 -0.34 -10.20 3.36
N GLU A 156 -1.44 -10.84 3.80
CA GLU A 156 -2.24 -11.76 2.98
C GLU A 156 -2.76 -11.07 1.70
N GLU A 157 -3.39 -9.90 1.84
CA GLU A 157 -3.86 -9.09 0.71
C GLU A 157 -2.70 -8.60 -0.20
N LEU A 158 -1.50 -8.40 0.36
CA LEU A 158 -0.29 -8.07 -0.40
C LEU A 158 0.34 -9.28 -1.10
N GLU A 159 -0.09 -10.51 -0.81
CA GLU A 159 0.37 -11.71 -1.50
C GLU A 159 -0.58 -12.19 -2.62
N GLU A 160 -1.86 -11.79 -2.58
CA GLU A 160 -2.88 -12.16 -3.60
C GLU A 160 -2.67 -11.58 -5.02
#